data_AF-A0A1V5N455-F1
#
_entry.id   AF-A0A1V5N455-F1
#
_cell.length_a   1.000
_cell.length_b   1.000
_cell.length_c   1.000
_cell.angle_alpha   90.00
_cell.angle_beta   90.00
_cell.angle_gamma   90.00
#
_symmetry.space_group_name_H-M   'P 1'
#
loop_
_entity.id
_entity.type
_entity.pdbx_description
1 polymer ?
#
loop_
_entity_poly.entity_id
_entity_poly.type
_entity_poly.pdbx_seq_one_letter_code
_entity_poly.pdbx_strand_id
1 'polypeptide(L)'
;MAYKDIEVVEVNENGKKRIIDASEKKPESKVVKVWSKKGEILTLPAKDALECGMADKIFLSRLDLLEHHNFASAQVITDDSIAEARKMYDKIDKRIDDLIVSMDLGVKRFETTRSRVQAMKALKGLIYDAKFALSMKKRFGDDVKIDEDEVQDFLNDAQAVYESIRSYRR
;
A
#
# COMPACT_ATOMS: atom_id res chain seq x y z
N MET A 1 6.66 -20.34 14.04
CA MET A 1 6.17 -21.66 13.60
C MET A 1 4.91 -21.46 12.75
N ALA A 2 5.04 -20.98 11.51
CA ALA A 2 3.90 -20.56 10.68
C ALA A 2 3.69 -21.40 9.40
N TYR A 3 4.56 -22.39 9.15
CA TYR A 3 4.61 -23.11 7.86
C TYR A 3 3.87 -24.46 7.89
N LYS A 4 3.55 -25.02 9.06
CA LYS A 4 2.91 -26.34 9.16
C LYS A 4 1.49 -26.39 8.57
N ASP A 5 0.79 -25.27 8.55
CA ASP A 5 -0.62 -25.24 8.10
C ASP A 5 -0.76 -25.23 6.58
N ILE A 6 0.32 -24.93 5.84
CA ILE A 6 0.33 -24.83 4.38
C ILE A 6 1.11 -25.97 3.71
N GLU A 7 1.59 -26.96 4.48
CA GLU A 7 2.47 -28.03 3.99
C GLU A 7 1.70 -29.33 3.70
N VAL A 8 1.86 -29.85 2.49
CA VAL A 8 1.46 -31.22 2.10
C VAL A 8 2.71 -32.02 1.76
N VAL A 9 2.68 -33.32 2.02
CA VAL A 9 3.85 -34.20 1.93
C VAL A 9 3.61 -35.24 0.86
N GLU A 10 4.51 -35.32 -0.11
CA GLU A 10 4.57 -36.44 -1.05
C GLU A 10 5.18 -37.65 -0.33
N VAL A 11 4.38 -38.69 -0.15
CA VAL A 11 4.77 -39.96 0.46
C VAL A 11 4.71 -41.09 -0.57
N ASN A 12 5.61 -42.05 -0.44
CA ASN A 12 5.56 -43.29 -1.21
C ASN A 12 5.03 -44.42 -0.32
N GLU A 13 3.81 -44.85 -0.59
CA GLU A 13 3.18 -45.99 0.09
C GLU A 13 2.91 -47.09 -0.93
N ASN A 14 3.48 -48.28 -0.69
CA ASN A 14 3.32 -49.46 -1.54
C ASN A 14 3.61 -49.22 -3.04
N GLY A 15 4.64 -48.42 -3.33
CA GLY A 15 5.08 -48.14 -4.71
C GLY A 15 4.23 -47.10 -5.44
N LYS A 16 3.21 -46.52 -4.81
CA LYS A 16 2.40 -45.43 -5.37
C LYS A 16 2.71 -44.12 -4.65
N LYS A 17 2.98 -43.09 -5.45
CA LYS A 17 3.17 -41.72 -4.96
C LYS A 17 1.82 -41.12 -4.61
N ARG A 18 1.69 -40.57 -3.40
CA ARG A 18 0.51 -39.83 -2.94
C ARG A 18 0.94 -38.55 -2.25
N ILE A 19 0.13 -37.50 -2.38
CA ILE A 19 0.30 -36.24 -1.68
C ILE A 19 -0.76 -36.21 -0.58
N ILE A 20 -0.33 -36.07 0.66
CA ILE A 20 -1.19 -36.05 1.85
C ILE A 20 -0.92 -34.81 2.69
N ASP A 21 -1.85 -34.42 3.54
CA ASP A 21 -1.59 -33.36 4.52
C ASP A 21 -0.48 -33.79 5.50
N ALA A 22 0.36 -32.84 5.92
CA ALA A 22 1.46 -33.14 6.84
C ALA A 22 1.00 -33.73 8.18
N SER A 23 -0.24 -33.42 8.59
CA SER A 23 -0.91 -33.98 9.78
C SER A 23 -1.35 -35.44 9.61
N GLU A 24 -1.53 -35.92 8.38
CA GLU A 24 -2.00 -37.27 8.06
C GLU A 24 -0.85 -38.27 7.84
N LYS A 25 0.39 -37.81 7.99
CA LYS A 25 1.59 -38.63 7.82
C LYS A 25 1.63 -39.76 8.86
N LYS A 26 1.64 -41.01 8.39
CA LYS A 26 1.89 -42.18 9.24
C LYS A 26 3.38 -42.32 9.57
N PRO A 27 3.74 -42.90 10.73
CA PRO A 27 5.13 -43.03 11.16
C PRO A 27 6.00 -43.81 10.15
N GLU A 28 5.43 -44.82 9.50
CA GLU A 28 6.09 -45.67 8.50
C GLU A 28 6.22 -45.06 7.09
N SER A 29 5.60 -43.91 6.80
CA SER A 29 5.58 -43.34 5.44
C SER A 29 6.91 -42.63 5.11
N LYS A 30 7.55 -43.04 4.01
CA LYS A 30 8.78 -42.39 3.51
C LYS A 30 8.42 -41.09 2.80
N VAL A 31 8.79 -39.97 3.43
CA VAL A 31 8.62 -38.63 2.86
C VAL A 31 9.59 -38.45 1.69
N VAL A 32 9.04 -38.11 0.53
CA VAL A 32 9.77 -37.85 -0.70
C VAL A 32 10.04 -36.36 -0.86
N LYS A 33 9.01 -35.51 -0.67
CA LYS A 33 9.12 -34.06 -0.82
C LYS A 33 7.97 -33.36 -0.07
N VAL A 34 8.17 -32.11 0.36
CA VAL A 34 7.12 -31.28 0.99
C VAL A 34 6.73 -30.19 0.00
N TRP A 35 5.44 -29.95 -0.16
CA TRP A 35 4.82 -29.04 -1.12
C TRP A 35 3.88 -28.08 -0.39
N SER A 36 3.51 -26.96 -1.00
CA SER A 36 2.49 -26.05 -0.46
C SER A 36 1.07 -26.48 -0.86
N LYS A 37 0.08 -26.22 0.00
CA LYS A 37 -1.34 -26.46 -0.27
C LYS A 37 -1.82 -25.66 -1.49
N LYS A 38 -2.79 -26.25 -2.20
CA LYS A 38 -3.41 -25.66 -3.39
C LYS A 38 -4.09 -24.34 -3.02
N GLY A 39 -3.68 -23.24 -3.65
CA GLY A 39 -4.21 -21.89 -3.40
C GLY A 39 -3.41 -21.06 -2.39
N GLU A 40 -2.39 -21.65 -1.75
CA GLU A 40 -1.60 -21.01 -0.70
C GLU A 40 -0.12 -20.83 -1.08
N ILE A 41 0.17 -20.73 -2.39
CA ILE A 41 1.53 -20.48 -2.88
C ILE A 41 2.00 -19.12 -2.36
N LEU A 42 2.94 -19.12 -1.40
CA LEU A 42 3.65 -17.90 -1.01
C LEU A 42 4.82 -17.61 -1.96
N THR A 43 5.55 -18.64 -2.39
CA THR A 43 6.59 -18.56 -3.44
C THR A 43 6.95 -19.97 -3.93
N LEU A 44 6.83 -20.24 -5.23
CA LEU A 44 7.33 -21.48 -5.84
C LEU A 44 8.74 -21.20 -6.40
N PRO A 45 9.80 -21.88 -5.93
CA PRO A 45 11.13 -21.73 -6.49
C PRO A 45 11.15 -22.10 -7.98
N ALA A 46 11.89 -21.35 -8.80
CA ALA A 46 11.92 -21.56 -10.26
C ALA A 46 12.26 -23.00 -10.67
N LYS A 47 13.12 -23.68 -9.90
CA LYS A 47 13.47 -25.08 -10.10
C LYS A 47 12.29 -26.02 -9.88
N ASP A 48 11.52 -25.79 -8.82
CA ASP A 48 10.34 -26.59 -8.52
C ASP A 48 9.21 -26.34 -9.54
N ALA A 49 9.10 -25.11 -10.06
CA ALA A 49 8.16 -24.76 -11.13
C ALA A 49 8.47 -25.51 -12.44
N LEU A 50 9.75 -25.73 -12.74
CA LEU A 50 10.18 -26.55 -13.88
C LEU A 50 9.87 -28.03 -13.64
N GLU A 51 10.18 -28.55 -12.43
CA GLU A 51 9.94 -29.95 -12.06
C GLU A 51 8.45 -30.32 -12.06
N CYS A 52 7.55 -29.39 -11.76
CA CYS A 52 6.10 -29.62 -11.78
C CYS A 52 5.41 -29.18 -13.09
N GLY A 53 6.16 -28.72 -14.10
CA GLY A 53 5.64 -28.33 -15.40
C GLY A 53 4.83 -27.03 -15.43
N MET A 54 4.95 -26.19 -14.40
CA MET A 54 4.36 -24.84 -14.38
C MET A 54 5.18 -23.81 -15.17
N ALA A 55 6.47 -24.07 -15.36
CA ALA A 55 7.36 -23.26 -16.18
C ALA A 55 8.05 -24.14 -17.23
N ASP A 56 8.21 -23.63 -18.45
CA ASP A 56 8.87 -24.35 -19.54
C ASP A 56 10.39 -24.33 -19.42
N LYS A 57 10.94 -23.22 -18.91
CA LYS A 57 12.38 -23.00 -18.82
C LYS A 57 12.72 -21.91 -17.80
N ILE A 58 13.94 -21.99 -17.27
CA ILE A 58 14.51 -20.98 -16.38
C ILE A 58 15.58 -20.21 -17.14
N PHE A 59 15.54 -18.88 -17.08
CA PHE A 59 16.55 -17.98 -17.65
C PHE A 59 17.27 -17.23 -16.52
N LEU A 60 18.58 -17.05 -16.65
CA LEU A 60 19.39 -16.35 -15.64
C LEU A 60 19.41 -14.84 -15.87
N SER A 61 19.15 -14.41 -17.10
CA SER A 61 19.04 -13.01 -17.47
C SER A 61 17.89 -12.76 -18.46
N ARG A 62 17.46 -11.50 -18.54
CA ARG A 62 16.49 -11.07 -19.56
C ARG A 62 17.08 -11.18 -20.97
N LEU A 63 18.40 -11.02 -21.13
CA LEU A 63 19.07 -11.20 -22.42
C LEU A 63 18.97 -12.65 -22.87
N ASP A 64 19.21 -13.62 -21.98
CA ASP A 64 19.09 -15.05 -22.29
C ASP A 64 17.68 -15.42 -22.74
N LEU A 65 16.66 -14.82 -22.11
CA LEU A 65 15.26 -14.97 -22.50
C LEU A 65 15.01 -14.41 -23.90
N LEU A 66 15.49 -13.19 -24.17
CA LEU A 66 15.29 -12.53 -25.47
C LEU A 66 16.03 -13.25 -26.60
N GLU A 67 17.26 -13.72 -26.36
CA GLU A 67 18.01 -14.54 -27.31
C GLU A 67 17.29 -15.85 -27.62
N HIS A 68 16.75 -16.53 -26.60
CA HIS A 68 15.99 -17.76 -26.80
C HIS A 68 14.76 -17.58 -27.69
N HIS A 69 14.13 -16.41 -27.63
CA HIS A 69 12.97 -16.05 -28.47
C HIS A 69 13.35 -15.30 -29.76
N ASN A 70 14.64 -15.21 -30.12
CA ASN A 70 15.13 -14.46 -31.29
C ASN A 70 14.77 -12.96 -31.28
N PHE A 71 14.60 -12.36 -30.11
CA PHE A 71 14.29 -10.94 -29.91
C PHE A 71 15.48 -10.16 -29.32
N ALA A 72 16.71 -10.64 -29.49
CA ALA A 72 17.91 -10.00 -28.95
C ALA A 72 18.09 -8.53 -29.38
N SER A 73 17.56 -8.15 -30.54
CA SER A 73 17.59 -6.79 -31.08
C SER A 73 16.32 -5.97 -30.80
N ALA A 74 15.34 -6.53 -30.08
CA ALA A 74 14.10 -5.82 -29.78
C ALA A 74 14.35 -4.63 -28.85
N GLN A 75 13.69 -3.51 -29.14
CA GLN A 75 13.73 -2.34 -28.27
C GLN A 75 12.96 -2.66 -26.98
N VAL A 76 13.64 -2.55 -25.84
CA VAL A 76 13.00 -2.69 -24.53
C VAL A 76 12.32 -1.37 -24.18
N ILE A 77 11.00 -1.39 -24.08
CA ILE A 77 10.20 -0.27 -23.56
C ILE A 77 9.89 -0.60 -22.11
N THR A 78 10.50 0.12 -21.18
CA THR A 78 10.19 0.00 -19.76
C THR A 78 8.98 0.88 -19.45
N ASP A 79 7.95 0.30 -18.85
CA ASP A 79 6.81 1.07 -18.35
C ASP A 79 7.17 1.64 -16.97
N ASP A 80 7.46 2.95 -16.96
CA ASP A 80 7.80 3.68 -15.74
C ASP A 80 6.55 4.18 -14.97
N SER A 81 5.33 3.90 -15.45
CA SER A 81 4.08 4.38 -14.86
C SER A 81 3.97 4.05 -13.36
N ILE A 82 4.39 2.85 -12.97
CA ILE A 82 4.39 2.41 -11.56
C ILE A 82 5.41 3.21 -10.74
N ALA A 83 6.61 3.45 -11.29
CA ALA A 83 7.64 4.23 -10.60
C ALA A 83 7.22 5.70 -10.43
N GLU A 84 6.54 6.27 -11.41
CA GLU A 84 5.97 7.61 -11.35
C GLU A 84 4.80 7.69 -10.37
N ALA A 85 3.90 6.70 -10.39
CA ALA A 85 2.79 6.60 -9.43
C ALA A 85 3.32 6.56 -7.98
N ARG A 86 4.38 5.78 -7.72
CA ARG A 86 5.01 5.71 -6.41
C ARG A 86 5.59 7.05 -5.96
N LYS A 87 6.29 7.76 -6.86
CA LYS A 87 6.80 9.11 -6.57
C LYS A 87 5.69 10.11 -6.29
N MET A 88 4.55 9.99 -6.95
CA MET A 88 3.38 10.83 -6.67
C MET A 88 2.77 10.52 -5.31
N TYR A 89 2.60 9.24 -4.98
CA TYR A 89 2.12 8.79 -3.67
C TYR A 89 2.99 9.34 -2.53
N ASP A 90 4.31 9.15 -2.61
CA ASP A 90 5.24 9.64 -1.56
C ASP A 90 5.17 11.16 -1.36
N LYS A 91 4.86 11.93 -2.42
CA LYS A 91 4.68 13.39 -2.33
C LYS A 91 3.35 13.77 -1.68
N ILE A 92 2.30 13.00 -1.94
CA ILE A 92 0.98 13.20 -1.34
C ILE A 92 1.05 12.90 0.15
N ASP A 93 1.67 11.78 0.51
CA ASP A 93 1.82 11.32 1.89
C ASP A 93 2.52 12.38 2.75
N LYS A 94 3.69 12.87 2.30
CA LYS A 94 4.41 13.96 2.97
C LYS A 94 3.58 15.23 3.11
N ARG A 95 2.78 15.56 2.10
CA ARG A 95 1.91 16.75 2.13
C ARG A 95 0.77 16.59 3.14
N ILE A 96 0.26 15.38 3.31
CA ILE A 96 -0.76 15.09 4.33
C ILE A 96 -0.13 15.19 5.72
N ASP A 97 1.06 14.63 5.92
CA ASP A 97 1.79 14.75 7.20
C ASP A 97 2.04 16.22 7.57
N ASP A 98 2.56 17.01 6.63
CA ASP A 98 2.78 18.45 6.83
C ASP A 98 1.47 19.19 7.16
N LEU A 99 0.37 18.78 6.54
CA LEU A 99 -0.95 19.37 6.75
C LEU A 99 -1.48 19.07 8.15
N ILE A 100 -1.38 17.82 8.61
CA ILE A 100 -1.80 17.40 9.96
C ILE A 100 -1.02 18.21 11.00
N VAL A 101 0.30 18.32 10.84
CA VAL A 101 1.15 19.10 11.74
C VAL A 101 0.77 20.59 11.71
N SER A 102 0.49 21.16 10.53
CA SER A 102 0.04 22.55 10.40
C SER A 102 -1.29 22.79 11.12
N MET A 103 -2.26 21.89 10.96
CA MET A 103 -3.56 21.98 11.61
C MET A 103 -3.43 21.87 13.13
N ASP A 104 -2.68 20.91 13.65
CA ASP A 104 -2.42 20.77 15.08
C ASP A 104 -1.78 22.03 15.69
N LEU A 105 -0.78 22.59 15.00
CA LEU A 105 -0.14 23.84 15.42
C LEU A 105 -1.09 25.03 15.34
N GLY A 106 -1.95 25.08 14.32
CA GLY A 106 -2.97 26.11 14.16
C GLY A 106 -4.00 26.09 15.28
N VAL A 107 -4.50 24.91 15.65
CA VAL A 107 -5.44 24.71 16.77
C VAL A 107 -4.80 25.14 18.07
N LYS A 108 -3.60 24.64 18.40
CA LYS A 108 -2.87 25.04 19.64
C LYS A 108 -2.65 26.55 19.72
N ARG A 109 -2.28 27.18 18.60
CA ARG A 109 -2.10 28.65 18.54
C ARG A 109 -3.41 29.39 18.76
N PHE A 110 -4.51 28.90 18.21
CA PHE A 110 -5.83 29.50 18.41
C PHE A 110 -6.27 29.40 19.87
N GLU A 111 -6.15 28.23 20.50
CA GLU A 111 -6.55 28.00 21.90
C GLU A 111 -5.72 28.82 22.91
N THR A 112 -4.43 29.01 22.65
CA THR A 112 -3.50 29.69 23.57
C THR A 112 -3.47 31.21 23.38
N THR A 113 -3.95 31.71 22.25
CA THR A 113 -3.85 33.12 21.89
C THR A 113 -4.94 33.95 22.57
N ARG A 114 -4.52 35.00 23.29
CA ARG A 114 -5.43 36.05 23.80
C ARG A 114 -5.62 37.22 22.83
N SER A 115 -4.84 37.27 21.76
CA SER A 115 -4.87 38.35 20.76
C SER A 115 -5.80 38.01 19.60
N ARG A 116 -6.86 38.82 19.41
CA ARG A 116 -7.81 38.69 18.30
C ARG A 116 -7.12 38.61 16.94
N VAL A 117 -6.08 39.40 16.70
CA VAL A 117 -5.35 39.43 15.42
C VAL A 117 -4.63 38.11 15.17
N GLN A 118 -4.00 37.54 16.20
CA GLN A 118 -3.30 36.27 16.09
C GLN A 118 -4.29 35.11 15.95
N ALA A 119 -5.44 35.16 16.63
CA ALA A 119 -6.50 34.16 16.51
C ALA A 119 -7.10 34.15 15.10
N MET A 120 -7.38 35.32 14.53
CA MET A 120 -7.82 35.44 13.14
C MET A 120 -6.77 34.94 12.14
N LYS A 121 -5.47 35.19 12.38
CA LYS A 121 -4.39 34.67 11.53
C LYS A 121 -4.30 33.15 11.60
N ALA A 122 -4.45 32.56 12.79
CA ALA A 122 -4.46 31.11 12.99
C ALA A 122 -5.67 30.47 12.27
N LEU A 123 -6.88 31.00 12.49
CA LEU A 123 -8.09 30.53 11.80
C LEU A 123 -7.98 30.61 10.27
N LYS A 124 -7.40 31.70 9.74
CA LYS A 124 -7.19 31.83 8.30
C LYS A 124 -6.24 30.76 7.75
N GLY A 125 -5.23 30.35 8.52
CA GLY A 125 -4.36 29.23 8.19
C GLY A 125 -5.13 27.91 8.17
N LEU A 126 -5.87 27.62 9.24
CA LEU A 126 -6.70 26.42 9.36
C LEU A 126 -7.73 26.28 8.22
N ILE A 127 -8.36 27.39 7.82
CA ILE A 127 -9.30 27.41 6.67
C ILE A 127 -8.59 27.08 5.35
N TYR A 128 -7.36 27.56 5.15
CA TYR A 128 -6.58 27.25 3.96
C TYR A 128 -6.19 25.76 3.93
N ASP A 129 -5.73 25.25 5.08
CA ASP A 129 -5.30 23.86 5.25
C ASP A 129 -6.46 22.88 5.01
N ALA A 130 -7.64 23.14 5.58
CA ALA A 130 -8.84 22.31 5.36
C ALA A 130 -9.29 22.31 3.88
N LYS A 131 -9.28 23.47 3.21
CA LYS A 131 -9.56 23.56 1.76
C LYS A 131 -8.56 22.77 0.93
N PHE A 132 -7.29 22.81 1.33
CA PHE A 132 -6.24 22.06 0.67
C PHE A 132 -6.48 20.55 0.83
N ALA A 133 -6.80 20.08 2.03
CA ALA A 133 -7.12 18.67 2.32
C ALA A 133 -8.25 18.15 1.41
N LEU A 134 -9.38 18.88 1.35
CA LEU A 134 -10.52 18.53 0.49
C LEU A 134 -10.15 18.50 -0.99
N SER A 135 -9.31 19.43 -1.45
CA SER A 135 -8.83 19.43 -2.84
C SER A 135 -7.97 18.20 -3.16
N MET A 136 -7.21 17.71 -2.19
CA MET A 136 -6.40 16.51 -2.33
C MET A 136 -7.29 15.27 -2.37
N LYS A 137 -8.28 15.16 -1.48
CA LYS A 137 -9.30 14.09 -1.48
C LYS A 137 -10.03 14.01 -2.81
N LYS A 138 -10.46 15.15 -3.36
CA LYS A 138 -11.11 15.21 -4.68
C LYS A 138 -10.22 14.73 -5.83
N ARG A 139 -8.92 14.98 -5.74
CA ARG A 139 -7.96 14.65 -6.81
C ARG A 139 -7.47 13.21 -6.76
N PHE A 140 -7.30 12.67 -5.57
CA PHE A 140 -6.65 11.38 -5.32
C PHE A 140 -7.57 10.34 -4.68
N GLY A 141 -8.83 10.70 -4.39
CA GLY A 141 -9.84 9.78 -3.89
C GLY A 141 -9.45 9.13 -2.57
N ASP A 142 -9.49 7.80 -2.55
CA ASP A 142 -9.27 6.99 -1.34
C ASP A 142 -7.80 6.92 -0.91
N ASP A 143 -6.86 7.35 -1.76
CA ASP A 143 -5.44 7.45 -1.38
C ASP A 143 -5.21 8.53 -0.32
N VAL A 144 -6.12 9.50 -0.19
CA VAL A 144 -6.09 10.52 0.85
C VAL A 144 -7.01 10.07 1.99
N LYS A 145 -6.39 9.62 3.08
CA LYS A 145 -7.06 9.11 4.27
C LYS A 145 -7.53 10.23 5.20
N ILE A 146 -8.41 11.08 4.68
CA ILE A 146 -9.17 12.04 5.48
C ILE A 146 -10.65 11.73 5.35
N ASP A 147 -11.40 11.98 6.40
CA ASP A 147 -12.86 11.99 6.37
C ASP A 147 -13.32 13.31 5.75
N GLU A 148 -13.99 13.23 4.59
CA GLU A 148 -14.40 14.41 3.83
C GLU A 148 -15.46 15.22 4.58
N ASP A 149 -16.39 14.53 5.24
CA ASP A 149 -17.48 15.16 5.98
C ASP A 149 -16.94 15.88 7.22
N GLU A 150 -16.07 15.23 8.00
CA GLU A 150 -15.44 15.86 9.18
C GLU A 150 -14.63 17.10 8.81
N VAL A 151 -13.84 17.04 7.73
CA VAL A 151 -13.03 18.19 7.29
C VAL A 151 -13.92 19.31 6.75
N GLN A 152 -15.02 18.97 6.07
CA GLN A 152 -15.97 19.95 5.57
C GLN A 152 -16.72 20.66 6.69
N ASP A 153 -17.13 19.92 7.73
CA ASP A 153 -17.75 20.47 8.94
C ASP A 153 -16.78 21.39 9.69
N PHE A 154 -15.54 20.94 9.90
CA PHE A 154 -14.49 21.79 10.48
C PHE A 154 -14.28 23.08 9.68
N LEU A 155 -14.26 22.99 8.34
CA LEU A 155 -14.10 24.16 7.47
C LEU A 155 -15.26 25.15 7.65
N ASN A 156 -16.49 24.64 7.75
CA ASN A 156 -17.69 25.46 7.95
C ASN A 156 -17.63 26.18 9.31
N ASP A 157 -17.29 25.45 10.37
CA ASP A 157 -17.16 25.99 11.73
C ASP A 157 -16.05 27.05 11.82
N ALA A 158 -14.87 26.74 11.28
CA ALA A 158 -13.75 27.68 11.28
C ALA A 158 -14.08 28.98 10.51
N GLN A 159 -14.82 28.88 9.40
CA GLN A 159 -15.29 30.06 8.66
C GLN A 159 -16.32 30.86 9.46
N ALA A 160 -17.27 30.19 10.11
CA ALA A 160 -18.29 30.84 10.95
C ALA A 160 -17.63 31.60 12.12
N VAL A 161 -16.66 30.98 12.81
CA VAL A 161 -15.89 31.62 13.88
C VAL A 161 -15.04 32.77 13.35
N TYR A 162 -14.42 32.63 12.19
CA TYR A 162 -13.64 33.71 11.59
C TYR A 162 -14.53 34.92 11.25
N GLU A 163 -15.70 34.70 10.64
CA GLU A 163 -16.64 35.77 10.29
C GLU A 163 -17.31 36.38 11.52
N SER A 164 -17.57 35.62 12.60
CA SER A 164 -18.09 36.17 13.86
C SER A 164 -17.06 37.09 14.52
N ILE A 165 -15.79 36.67 14.60
CA ILE A 165 -14.69 37.51 15.10
C ILE A 165 -14.47 38.72 14.19
N ARG A 166 -14.71 38.61 12.88
CA ARG A 166 -14.57 39.73 11.94
C ARG A 166 -15.72 40.74 12.06
N SER A 167 -16.95 40.26 12.20
CA SER A 167 -18.19 41.05 12.20
C SER A 167 -18.46 41.78 13.53
N TYR A 168 -17.88 41.32 14.65
CA TYR A 168 -17.81 42.03 15.95
C TYR A 168 -17.02 43.37 15.91
N ARG A 169 -16.90 43.97 14.73
CA ARG A 169 -16.20 45.23 14.44
C ARG A 169 -17.15 46.28 13.85
N ARG A 170 -18.43 45.94 13.65
CA ARG A 170 -19.51 46.86 13.28
C ARG A 170 -20.38 47.17 14.48
#